data_AF-A0A7W0ZSN0-F1
#
_entry.id   AF-A0A7W0ZSN0-F1
#
_cell.length_a   1.000
_cell.length_b   1.000
_cell.length_c   1.000
_cell.angle_alpha   90.00
_cell.angle_beta   90.00
_cell.angle_gamma   90.00
#
_symmetry.space_group_name_H-M   'P 1'
#
loop_
_entity.id
_entity.type
_entity.pdbx_description
1 polymer ?
#
loop_
_entity_poly.entity_id
_entity_poly.type
_entity_poly.pdbx_seq_one_letter_code
_entity_poly.pdbx_strand_id
1 'polypeptide(L)'
;MRSTVLALTLALASGCHHLPVWTGDVNVTPRERASIAQCGTGALTAAGKKSVTREPYLQSTTTTSTVVVWGSSAPNGRVVLTEPGGAQVAAAIATYVGDPERREDRQRAQRSGQEVAADDIYVVKAELEGLQPTHLYCYQLFAHDIALTEPAPLATAAAPHPEDRIRFVAVGDTGTGGAAQRAIGKWISTQPFDLMLFMGDVAYKSGTAEQLQNNFFTPYRHFLRYVPAFPAIGNHERRTRRGRPYLEAFVLPEPERYYSFDWGNVHFVAIDTTQRDAKQLVWLDEDLRRNKLPWVIVFGHHPMYTNSLRGPQLWIRRAFSKIITDHKVDIVVTGHEHQYERFRIGGVNYIVSGGGGGQLTKFYGESRALKQFTLHHFLAFDVSASTLKMNVIDIQGRELETLELSKKPGGVKIKINDKPDGRSNDIQPEKKIVPDEKLHDEPDDDTQRQKVKPGDETVPPATTQLAPQPLPAQPIAP
;
A
#
# COMPACT_ATOMS: atom_id res chain seq x y z
N MET A 1 64.88 -23.33 11.47
CA MET A 1 64.37 -21.97 11.18
C MET A 1 63.31 -22.13 10.09
N ARG A 2 62.01 -22.04 10.44
CA ARG A 2 61.06 -20.97 10.04
C ARG A 2 61.01 -20.76 8.51
N SER A 3 59.91 -20.76 7.76
CA SER A 3 58.46 -20.80 8.02
C SER A 3 57.78 -21.11 6.66
N THR A 4 56.89 -22.10 6.58
CA THR A 4 55.41 -21.97 6.52
C THR A 4 54.85 -21.32 5.24
N VAL A 5 54.49 -22.15 4.25
CA VAL A 5 53.39 -21.89 3.30
C VAL A 5 52.31 -22.92 3.64
N LEU A 6 51.23 -22.48 4.29
CA LEU A 6 50.09 -23.33 4.62
C LEU A 6 49.09 -23.26 3.47
N ALA A 7 49.04 -24.34 2.69
CA ALA A 7 47.85 -24.70 1.94
C ALA A 7 46.74 -25.07 2.92
N LEU A 8 45.53 -24.55 2.72
CA LEU A 8 44.34 -25.14 3.33
C LEU A 8 43.32 -25.43 2.24
N THR A 9 43.26 -26.73 1.95
CA THR A 9 42.30 -27.48 1.16
C THR A 9 40.89 -27.37 1.74
N LEU A 10 39.92 -27.38 0.81
CA LEU A 10 38.53 -27.77 1.01
C LEU A 10 38.39 -28.93 2.01
N ALA A 11 37.62 -28.71 3.08
CA ALA A 11 37.09 -29.76 3.92
C ALA A 11 35.55 -29.68 3.93
N LEU A 12 34.99 -30.51 3.05
CA LEU A 12 33.78 -31.32 3.17
C LEU A 12 32.61 -30.84 4.06
N ALA A 13 31.50 -30.65 3.35
CA ALA A 13 30.15 -30.87 3.81
C ALA A 13 30.00 -32.11 4.71
N SER A 14 29.39 -31.93 5.87
CA SER A 14 28.64 -32.96 6.62
C SER A 14 27.83 -32.26 7.70
N GLY A 15 26.56 -32.02 7.42
CA GLY A 15 25.62 -31.37 8.33
C GLY A 15 24.28 -31.04 7.70
N CYS A 16 23.81 -31.85 6.76
CA CYS A 16 22.40 -31.82 6.35
C CYS A 16 21.57 -32.42 7.49
N HIS A 17 21.21 -31.61 8.47
CA HIS A 17 19.93 -31.84 9.13
C HIS A 17 18.85 -31.62 8.08
N HIS A 18 18.05 -32.66 7.85
CA HIS A 18 16.86 -32.61 7.01
C HIS A 18 15.99 -31.43 7.44
N LEU A 19 16.11 -30.30 6.73
CA LEU A 19 15.12 -29.25 6.78
C LEU A 19 13.82 -29.86 6.25
N PRO A 20 12.69 -29.69 6.96
CA PRO A 20 11.43 -30.22 6.49
C PRO A 20 11.14 -29.68 5.10
N VAL A 21 10.86 -30.58 4.17
CA VAL A 21 10.33 -30.23 2.84
C VAL A 21 8.96 -29.61 3.09
N TRP A 22 8.89 -28.28 3.05
CA TRP A 22 7.65 -27.53 3.21
C TRP A 22 6.78 -27.75 1.97
N THR A 23 5.84 -28.69 2.07
CA THR A 23 4.85 -28.98 1.04
C THR A 23 3.62 -28.10 1.22
N GLY A 24 3.61 -26.94 0.55
CA GLY A 24 2.48 -26.03 0.40
C GLY A 24 2.95 -24.58 0.33
N ASP A 25 2.50 -23.83 -0.68
CA ASP A 25 2.59 -22.36 -0.88
C ASP A 25 3.44 -21.62 0.18
N VAL A 26 4.62 -21.04 -0.08
CA VAL A 26 4.91 -19.88 -0.95
C VAL A 26 6.43 -19.72 -1.13
N ASN A 27 6.87 -19.04 -2.19
CA ASN A 27 8.23 -18.50 -2.31
C ASN A 27 8.48 -17.49 -1.18
N VAL A 28 9.22 -17.85 -0.13
CA VAL A 28 9.72 -16.92 0.90
C VAL A 28 11.14 -16.48 0.55
N THR A 29 11.52 -15.26 0.90
CA THR A 29 12.90 -14.77 0.73
C THR A 29 13.83 -15.35 1.81
N PRO A 30 15.16 -15.35 1.62
CA PRO A 30 16.07 -15.76 2.69
C PRO A 30 15.91 -14.95 3.99
N ARG A 31 15.62 -13.65 3.88
CA ARG A 31 15.38 -12.75 5.03
C ARG A 31 14.10 -13.10 5.77
N GLU A 32 13.01 -13.33 5.04
CA GLU A 32 11.74 -13.78 5.62
C GLU A 32 11.92 -15.17 6.25
N ARG A 33 12.63 -16.10 5.59
CA ARG A 33 12.95 -17.41 6.17
C ARG A 33 13.69 -17.29 7.50
N ALA A 34 14.65 -16.39 7.62
CA ALA A 34 15.38 -16.18 8.86
C ALA A 34 14.48 -15.63 9.99
N SER A 35 13.53 -14.76 9.65
CA SER A 35 12.57 -14.20 10.62
C SER A 35 11.50 -15.23 11.01
N ILE A 36 11.00 -15.98 10.03
CA ILE A 36 10.07 -17.11 10.24
C ILE A 36 10.73 -18.21 11.09
N ALA A 37 12.01 -18.51 10.88
CA ALA A 37 12.73 -19.48 11.70
C ALA A 37 12.84 -19.05 13.18
N GLN A 38 12.82 -17.75 13.45
CA GLN A 38 12.91 -17.18 14.80
C GLN A 38 11.54 -17.06 15.50
N CYS A 39 10.47 -16.84 14.73
CA CYS A 39 9.12 -16.63 15.27
C CYS A 39 8.19 -17.83 15.01
N GLY A 40 8.00 -18.17 13.75
CA GLY A 40 6.95 -19.06 13.26
C GLY A 40 6.35 -18.52 11.96
N THR A 41 5.43 -19.29 11.39
CA THR A 41 4.82 -18.95 10.10
C THR A 41 3.59 -18.07 10.22
N GLY A 42 3.02 -17.89 11.41
CA GLY A 42 1.70 -17.27 11.55
C GLY A 42 0.55 -18.07 10.96
N ALA A 43 0.73 -19.37 10.67
CA ALA A 43 -0.33 -20.21 10.15
C ALA A 43 -1.55 -20.23 11.10
N LEU A 44 -2.75 -20.31 10.53
CA LEU A 44 -3.99 -20.41 11.31
C LEU A 44 -4.03 -21.74 12.06
N THR A 45 -4.31 -21.67 13.36
CA THR A 45 -4.61 -22.85 14.18
C THR A 45 -5.97 -23.44 13.79
N ALA A 46 -6.34 -24.60 14.34
CA ALA A 46 -7.68 -25.15 14.14
C ALA A 46 -8.79 -24.21 14.63
N ALA A 47 -8.53 -23.42 15.68
CA ALA A 47 -9.43 -22.38 16.14
C ALA A 47 -9.45 -21.20 15.17
N GLY A 48 -8.28 -20.74 14.73
CA GLY A 48 -8.15 -19.65 13.75
C GLY A 48 -8.90 -19.94 12.45
N LYS A 49 -8.83 -21.16 11.92
CA LYS A 49 -9.57 -21.56 10.71
C LYS A 49 -11.09 -21.44 10.83
N LYS A 50 -11.63 -21.41 12.05
CA LYS A 50 -13.07 -21.24 12.31
C LYS A 50 -13.48 -19.79 12.56
N SER A 51 -12.56 -18.95 13.04
CA SER A 51 -12.89 -17.60 13.53
C SER A 51 -12.21 -16.45 12.80
N VAL A 52 -11.12 -16.70 12.06
CA VAL A 52 -10.42 -15.72 11.25
C VAL A 52 -10.98 -15.79 9.83
N THR A 53 -11.63 -14.72 9.39
CA THR A 53 -12.27 -14.60 8.08
C THR A 53 -11.39 -13.87 7.07
N ARG A 54 -10.41 -13.10 7.56
CA ARG A 54 -9.31 -12.53 6.77
C ARG A 54 -8.02 -12.66 7.59
N GLU A 55 -7.01 -13.27 7.00
CA GLU A 55 -5.70 -13.46 7.64
C GLU A 55 -5.09 -12.11 8.08
N PRO A 56 -4.24 -12.12 9.13
CA PRO A 56 -3.67 -10.89 9.65
C PRO A 56 -2.81 -10.14 8.63
N TYR A 57 -2.85 -8.81 8.73
CA TYR A 57 -2.05 -7.90 7.95
C TYR A 57 -1.54 -6.73 8.79
N LEU A 58 -0.35 -6.24 8.42
CA LEU A 58 0.32 -5.15 9.12
C LEU A 58 0.01 -3.80 8.46
N GLN A 59 -0.32 -2.81 9.28
CA GLN A 59 -0.68 -1.46 8.86
C GLN A 59 -0.06 -0.42 9.80
N SER A 60 0.10 0.81 9.31
CA SER A 60 0.56 1.96 10.11
C SER A 60 1.81 1.68 10.97
N THR A 61 2.73 0.85 10.45
CA THR A 61 3.99 0.54 11.13
C THR A 61 4.91 1.76 11.09
N THR A 62 5.43 2.13 12.25
CA THR A 62 6.40 3.19 12.47
C THR A 62 7.65 2.64 13.15
N THR A 63 8.55 3.53 13.56
CA THR A 63 9.72 3.18 14.39
C THR A 63 9.34 2.69 15.79
N THR A 64 8.15 3.04 16.28
CA THR A 64 7.75 2.81 17.68
C THR A 64 6.38 2.19 17.84
N SER A 65 5.67 1.93 16.75
CA SER A 65 4.33 1.35 16.78
C SER A 65 4.02 0.54 15.53
N THR A 66 2.97 -0.27 15.62
CA THR A 66 2.39 -1.01 14.49
C THR A 66 0.95 -1.35 14.80
N VAL A 67 0.15 -1.56 13.75
CA VAL A 67 -1.22 -2.03 13.87
C VAL A 67 -1.36 -3.37 13.19
N VAL A 68 -1.78 -4.37 13.96
CA VAL A 68 -2.15 -5.69 13.43
C VAL A 68 -3.65 -5.71 13.19
N VAL A 69 -4.06 -5.97 11.95
CA VAL A 69 -5.46 -5.96 11.53
C VAL A 69 -5.83 -7.34 11.00
N TRP A 70 -7.04 -7.83 11.27
CA TRP A 70 -7.55 -9.07 10.71
C TRP A 70 -9.06 -9.07 10.61
N GLY A 71 -9.60 -10.00 9.82
CA GLY A 71 -11.04 -10.26 9.78
C GLY A 71 -11.41 -11.37 10.76
N SER A 72 -12.49 -11.19 11.49
CA SER A 72 -13.00 -12.18 12.43
C SER A 72 -14.51 -12.37 12.34
N SER A 73 -14.99 -13.55 12.76
CA SER A 73 -16.40 -13.82 13.00
C SER A 73 -16.91 -13.21 14.32
N ALA A 74 -16.02 -12.67 15.16
CA ALA A 74 -16.35 -12.00 16.40
C ALA A 74 -15.66 -10.63 16.51
N PRO A 75 -16.24 -9.66 17.22
CA PRO A 75 -15.68 -8.30 17.34
C PRO A 75 -14.52 -8.21 18.35
N ASN A 76 -14.11 -9.32 18.95
CA ASN A 76 -13.12 -9.37 20.02
C ASN A 76 -11.91 -10.22 19.64
N GLY A 77 -10.77 -9.86 20.21
CA GLY A 77 -9.53 -10.62 20.13
C GLY A 77 -8.43 -9.86 20.84
N ARG A 78 -7.23 -10.41 20.83
CA ARG A 78 -6.03 -9.73 21.32
C ARG A 78 -4.83 -10.14 20.49
N VAL A 79 -3.83 -9.27 20.49
CA VAL A 79 -2.50 -9.56 19.96
C VAL A 79 -1.53 -9.61 21.11
N VAL A 80 -0.67 -10.63 21.11
CA VAL A 80 0.50 -10.70 21.98
C VAL A 80 1.72 -10.50 21.11
N LEU A 81 2.63 -9.64 21.56
CA LEU A 81 3.91 -9.38 20.94
C LEU A 81 5.03 -9.91 21.84
N THR A 82 5.94 -10.68 21.26
CA THR A 82 7.09 -11.26 21.97
C THR A 82 8.40 -10.93 21.25
N GLU A 83 9.51 -11.04 21.98
CA GLU A 83 10.83 -11.19 21.38
C GLU A 83 10.95 -12.53 20.64
N PRO A 84 11.87 -12.66 19.68
CA PRO A 84 12.40 -13.95 19.24
C PRO A 84 12.85 -14.76 20.46
N GLY A 85 12.26 -15.94 20.68
CA GLY A 85 12.47 -16.75 21.88
C GLY A 85 11.34 -16.69 22.92
N GLY A 86 10.31 -15.87 22.69
CA GLY A 86 9.01 -15.99 23.37
C GLY A 86 8.80 -15.11 24.60
N ALA A 87 9.75 -14.24 24.96
CA ALA A 87 9.55 -13.28 26.05
C ALA A 87 8.51 -12.22 25.63
N GLN A 88 7.40 -12.09 26.37
CA GLN A 88 6.36 -11.12 26.03
C GLN A 88 6.84 -9.68 26.25
N VAL A 89 6.61 -8.83 25.25
CA VAL A 89 6.99 -7.41 25.22
C VAL A 89 5.75 -6.54 25.40
N ALA A 90 4.67 -6.87 24.69
CA ALA A 90 3.43 -6.10 24.70
C ALA A 90 2.22 -7.00 24.45
N ALA A 91 1.04 -6.50 24.80
CA ALA A 91 -0.22 -7.10 24.38
C ALA A 91 -1.26 -5.99 24.20
N ALA A 92 -2.16 -6.17 23.22
CA ALA A 92 -3.19 -5.20 22.90
C ALA A 92 -4.53 -5.92 22.65
N ILE A 93 -5.61 -5.35 23.18
CA ILE A 93 -6.97 -5.81 22.91
C ILE A 93 -7.42 -5.26 21.56
N ALA A 94 -8.07 -6.11 20.77
CA ALA A 94 -8.60 -5.74 19.47
C ALA A 94 -9.83 -4.84 19.60
N THR A 95 -9.93 -3.83 18.74
CA THR A 95 -11.09 -2.96 18.57
C THR A 95 -11.63 -3.08 17.16
N TYR A 96 -12.91 -2.79 16.96
CA TYR A 96 -13.56 -2.87 15.64
C TYR A 96 -13.09 -1.72 14.73
N VAL A 97 -12.76 -2.06 13.48
CA VAL A 97 -12.45 -1.12 12.40
C VAL A 97 -13.74 -0.89 11.62
N GLY A 98 -14.42 0.22 11.90
CA GLY A 98 -15.64 0.59 11.22
C GLY A 98 -16.53 1.49 12.05
N ASP A 99 -17.52 2.06 11.37
CA ASP A 99 -18.52 2.96 11.95
C ASP A 99 -19.34 2.25 13.06
N PRO A 100 -19.39 2.81 14.29
CA PRO A 100 -20.22 2.30 15.38
C PRO A 100 -21.69 2.12 15.00
N GLU A 101 -22.24 2.96 14.11
CA GLU A 101 -23.64 2.86 13.67
C GLU A 101 -23.91 1.56 12.89
N ARG A 102 -22.93 1.05 12.12
CA ARG A 102 -23.06 -0.26 11.47
C ARG A 102 -23.00 -1.42 12.46
N ARG A 103 -22.27 -1.27 13.57
CA ARG A 103 -22.31 -2.26 14.66
C ARG A 103 -23.73 -2.36 15.23
N GLU A 104 -24.42 -1.22 15.36
CA GLU A 104 -25.81 -1.18 15.81
C GLU A 104 -26.79 -1.73 14.77
N ASP A 105 -26.65 -1.37 13.49
CA ASP A 105 -27.45 -1.92 12.39
C ASP A 105 -27.29 -3.44 12.27
N ARG A 106 -26.07 -3.96 12.44
CA ARG A 106 -25.79 -5.40 12.46
C ARG A 106 -26.44 -6.08 13.66
N GLN A 107 -26.27 -5.52 14.87
CA GLN A 107 -26.95 -6.04 16.07
C GLN A 107 -28.47 -5.98 15.92
N ARG A 108 -29.01 -5.00 15.19
CA ARG A 108 -30.43 -4.89 14.89
C ARG A 108 -30.87 -5.98 13.90
N ALA A 109 -30.14 -6.19 12.81
CA ALA A 109 -30.43 -7.22 11.80
C ALA A 109 -30.36 -8.65 12.39
N GLN A 110 -29.37 -8.92 13.25
CA GLN A 110 -29.27 -10.19 13.99
C GLN A 110 -30.43 -10.39 14.97
N ARG A 111 -30.90 -9.32 15.63
CA ARG A 111 -32.07 -9.35 16.51
C ARG A 111 -33.39 -9.52 15.74
N SER A 112 -33.47 -9.05 14.50
CA SER A 112 -34.66 -9.11 13.66
C SER A 112 -34.72 -10.33 12.73
N GLY A 113 -33.67 -11.17 12.70
CA GLY A 113 -33.61 -12.33 11.82
C GLY A 113 -33.55 -11.99 10.33
N GLN A 114 -33.19 -10.75 9.98
CA GLN A 114 -32.98 -10.37 8.59
C GLN A 114 -31.63 -10.90 8.10
N GLU A 115 -31.59 -11.36 6.84
CA GLU A 115 -30.35 -11.76 6.18
C GLU A 115 -29.43 -10.54 6.07
N VAL A 116 -28.30 -10.59 6.79
CA VAL A 116 -27.23 -9.62 6.61
C VAL A 116 -26.51 -10.01 5.31
N ALA A 117 -26.26 -9.03 4.44
CA ALA A 117 -25.55 -9.27 3.19
C ALA A 117 -24.19 -9.98 3.45
N ALA A 118 -23.74 -10.79 2.49
CA ALA A 118 -22.63 -11.73 2.60
C ALA A 118 -21.23 -11.11 2.85
N ASP A 119 -21.16 -9.81 3.11
CA ASP A 119 -19.98 -8.98 3.36
C ASP A 119 -19.63 -8.83 4.87
N ASP A 120 -20.21 -9.64 5.74
CA ASP A 120 -20.26 -9.43 7.20
C ASP A 120 -19.01 -9.92 8.00
N ILE A 121 -17.82 -9.48 7.61
CA ILE A 121 -16.56 -9.68 8.36
C ILE A 121 -16.44 -8.60 9.45
N TYR A 122 -16.16 -8.95 10.72
CA TYR A 122 -15.63 -7.95 11.65
C TYR A 122 -14.18 -7.70 11.27
N VAL A 123 -13.86 -6.51 10.76
CA VAL A 123 -12.46 -6.09 10.68
C VAL A 123 -12.11 -5.55 12.06
N VAL A 124 -11.06 -6.08 12.66
CA VAL A 124 -10.59 -5.66 13.99
C VAL A 124 -9.11 -5.30 13.93
N LYS A 125 -8.70 -4.35 14.77
CA LYS A 125 -7.32 -3.87 14.88
C LYS A 125 -6.82 -3.95 16.31
N ALA A 126 -5.54 -4.25 16.48
CA ALA A 126 -4.83 -4.09 17.75
C ALA A 126 -3.60 -3.21 17.52
N GLU A 127 -3.52 -2.14 18.30
CA GLU A 127 -2.43 -1.15 18.21
C GLU A 127 -1.37 -1.48 19.26
N LEU A 128 -0.13 -1.61 18.82
CA LEU A 128 1.03 -1.91 19.66
C LEU A 128 1.97 -0.71 19.60
N GLU A 129 2.32 -0.17 20.77
CA GLU A 129 3.16 1.03 20.91
C GLU A 129 4.39 0.76 21.79
N GLY A 130 5.30 1.73 21.89
CA GLY A 130 6.50 1.63 22.72
C GLY A 130 7.56 0.68 22.17
N LEU A 131 7.52 0.40 20.86
CA LEU A 131 8.42 -0.53 20.19
C LEU A 131 9.78 0.12 19.90
N GLN A 132 10.79 -0.71 19.66
CA GLN A 132 12.11 -0.25 19.24
C GLN A 132 12.20 -0.17 17.71
N PRO A 133 12.93 0.81 17.13
CA PRO A 133 13.16 0.90 15.70
C PRO A 133 14.04 -0.25 15.20
N THR A 134 13.87 -0.63 13.93
CA THR A 134 14.69 -1.68 13.28
C THR A 134 14.73 -2.99 14.08
N HIS A 135 13.61 -3.35 14.73
CA HIS A 135 13.56 -4.50 15.65
C HIS A 135 12.59 -5.56 15.14
N LEU A 136 12.98 -6.83 15.29
CA LEU A 136 12.15 -7.98 14.97
C LEU A 136 11.39 -8.42 16.21
N TYR A 137 10.06 -8.45 16.10
CA TYR A 137 9.16 -9.04 17.08
C TYR A 137 8.40 -10.22 16.47
N CYS A 138 7.78 -11.03 17.31
CA CYS A 138 6.85 -12.08 16.93
C CYS A 138 5.44 -11.73 17.45
N TYR A 139 4.46 -11.58 16.58
CA TYR A 139 3.07 -11.33 16.97
C TYR A 139 2.23 -12.59 16.85
N GLN A 140 1.23 -12.73 17.72
CA GLN A 140 0.30 -13.86 17.70
C GLN A 140 -1.12 -13.40 18.05
N LEU A 141 -2.10 -13.89 17.30
CA LEU A 141 -3.51 -13.59 17.52
C LEU A 141 -4.14 -14.56 18.52
N PHE A 142 -5.01 -14.03 19.37
CA PHE A 142 -5.80 -14.83 20.32
C PHE A 142 -7.26 -14.38 20.37
N ALA A 143 -8.15 -15.35 20.62
CA ALA A 143 -9.50 -15.12 21.13
C ALA A 143 -9.52 -15.52 22.61
N HIS A 144 -9.58 -14.54 23.52
CA HIS A 144 -9.27 -14.75 24.94
C HIS A 144 -7.90 -15.42 25.10
N ASP A 145 -7.84 -16.66 25.56
CA ASP A 145 -6.61 -17.43 25.75
C ASP A 145 -6.36 -18.50 24.69
N ILE A 146 -7.22 -18.56 23.66
CA ILE A 146 -7.10 -19.51 22.57
C ILE A 146 -6.31 -18.88 21.42
N ALA A 147 -5.15 -19.43 21.11
CA ALA A 147 -4.33 -19.01 19.98
C ALA A 147 -5.06 -19.24 18.65
N LEU A 148 -5.19 -18.20 17.84
CA LEU A 148 -5.77 -18.24 16.50
C LEU A 148 -4.71 -18.44 15.42
N THR A 149 -3.47 -18.02 15.69
CA THR A 149 -2.32 -18.19 14.79
C THR A 149 -1.16 -18.84 15.53
N GLU A 150 -0.22 -19.41 14.79
CA GLU A 150 1.19 -19.49 15.24
C GLU A 150 1.77 -18.06 15.41
N PRO A 151 2.91 -17.87 16.08
CA PRO A 151 3.61 -16.60 16.04
C PRO A 151 4.08 -16.28 14.61
N ALA A 152 4.07 -15.00 14.25
CA ALA A 152 4.48 -14.47 12.94
C ALA A 152 5.48 -13.32 13.12
N PRO A 153 6.49 -13.19 12.25
CA PRO A 153 7.44 -12.09 12.34
C PRO A 153 6.78 -10.74 11.99
N LEU A 154 7.23 -9.71 12.71
CA LEU A 154 6.91 -8.31 12.48
C LEU A 154 8.17 -7.48 12.69
N ALA A 155 8.51 -6.62 11.73
CA ALA A 155 9.61 -5.68 11.84
C ALA A 155 9.09 -4.25 11.91
N THR A 156 9.60 -3.46 12.85
CA THR A 156 9.35 -2.01 12.93
C THR A 156 10.13 -1.24 11.87
N ALA A 157 9.68 -0.02 11.58
CA ALA A 157 10.37 0.84 10.63
C ALA A 157 11.78 1.20 11.14
N ALA A 158 12.70 1.41 10.19
CA ALA A 158 14.02 1.93 10.53
C ALA A 158 13.91 3.40 10.96
N ALA A 159 14.66 3.79 12.00
CA ALA A 159 14.89 5.21 12.29
C ALA A 159 15.80 5.81 11.19
N PRO A 160 15.86 7.13 10.97
CA PRO A 160 16.78 7.68 9.97
C PRO A 160 18.26 7.54 10.38
N HIS A 161 19.07 6.82 9.60
CA HIS A 161 20.52 6.73 9.80
C HIS A 161 21.31 6.69 8.47
N PRO A 162 22.54 7.26 8.38
CA PRO A 162 23.32 7.30 7.13
C PRO A 162 23.58 5.95 6.47
N GLU A 163 23.73 4.90 7.28
CA GLU A 163 23.99 3.53 6.81
C GLU A 163 22.72 2.72 6.53
N ASP A 164 21.54 3.27 6.85
CA ASP A 164 20.30 2.54 6.64
C ASP A 164 19.98 2.37 5.17
N ARG A 165 19.41 1.21 4.89
CA ARG A 165 18.88 0.85 3.59
C ARG A 165 17.46 0.34 3.70
N ILE A 166 16.64 0.76 2.77
CA ILE A 166 15.24 0.39 2.68
C ILE A 166 15.01 -0.20 1.30
N ARG A 167 14.32 -1.33 1.27
CA ARG A 167 13.83 -1.95 0.05
C ARG A 167 12.34 -1.98 0.08
N PHE A 168 11.69 -1.45 -0.94
CA PHE A 168 10.24 -1.50 -1.02
C PHE A 168 9.77 -1.73 -2.43
N VAL A 169 8.53 -2.19 -2.55
CA VAL A 169 7.86 -2.38 -3.83
C VAL A 169 6.75 -1.37 -3.99
N ALA A 170 6.53 -0.88 -5.20
CA ALA A 170 5.38 -0.07 -5.56
C ALA A 170 4.65 -0.69 -6.76
N VAL A 171 3.33 -0.85 -6.66
CA VAL A 171 2.51 -1.45 -7.72
C VAL A 171 1.10 -0.85 -7.74
N GLY A 172 0.62 -0.39 -8.89
CA GLY A 172 -0.72 0.15 -9.07
C GLY A 172 -1.63 -0.83 -9.79
N ASP A 173 -2.95 -0.69 -9.63
CA ASP A 173 -3.93 -1.31 -10.53
C ASP A 173 -3.87 -2.86 -10.49
N THR A 174 -3.64 -3.38 -9.29
CA THR A 174 -3.50 -4.81 -9.01
C THR A 174 -4.85 -5.51 -8.84
N GLY A 175 -5.97 -4.81 -8.70
CA GLY A 175 -7.21 -5.37 -8.16
C GLY A 175 -8.02 -6.35 -9.01
N THR A 176 -7.45 -7.02 -10.01
CA THR A 176 -8.22 -7.87 -10.95
C THR A 176 -8.42 -9.30 -10.47
N GLY A 177 -7.63 -9.77 -9.49
CA GLY A 177 -7.54 -11.19 -9.17
C GLY A 177 -7.00 -12.02 -10.35
N GLY A 178 -6.35 -11.39 -11.33
CA GLY A 178 -6.00 -11.98 -12.63
C GLY A 178 -4.64 -12.70 -12.65
N ALA A 179 -4.33 -13.32 -13.80
CA ALA A 179 -3.07 -14.04 -13.99
C ALA A 179 -1.84 -13.11 -13.94
N ALA A 180 -1.93 -11.91 -14.52
CA ALA A 180 -0.85 -10.92 -14.50
C ALA A 180 -0.53 -10.46 -13.06
N GLN A 181 -1.55 -10.11 -12.29
CA GLN A 181 -1.40 -9.77 -10.87
C GLN A 181 -0.73 -10.90 -10.07
N ARG A 182 -1.20 -12.15 -10.24
CA ARG A 182 -0.59 -13.30 -9.56
C ARG A 182 0.86 -13.52 -9.97
N ALA A 183 1.21 -13.30 -11.23
CA ALA A 183 2.59 -13.41 -11.71
C ALA A 183 3.50 -12.33 -11.07
N ILE A 184 3.00 -11.10 -10.94
CA ILE A 184 3.68 -10.03 -10.19
C ILE A 184 3.84 -10.42 -8.73
N GLY A 185 2.76 -10.86 -8.08
CA GLY A 185 2.79 -11.31 -6.69
C GLY A 185 3.87 -12.38 -6.47
N LYS A 186 3.96 -13.37 -7.37
CA LYS A 186 5.01 -14.41 -7.31
C LYS A 186 6.42 -13.83 -7.37
N TRP A 187 6.67 -12.84 -8.23
CA TRP A 187 7.99 -12.20 -8.34
C TRP A 187 8.34 -11.38 -7.11
N ILE A 188 7.38 -10.62 -6.59
CA ILE A 188 7.56 -9.89 -5.33
C ILE A 188 7.98 -10.86 -4.22
N SER A 189 7.49 -12.12 -4.24
CA SER A 189 7.77 -13.10 -3.18
C SER A 189 9.20 -13.65 -3.24
N THR A 190 9.92 -13.38 -4.32
CA THR A 190 11.30 -13.83 -4.49
C THR A 190 12.33 -12.83 -3.94
N GLN A 191 11.91 -11.61 -3.56
CA GLN A 191 12.82 -10.55 -3.11
C GLN A 191 12.41 -9.96 -1.75
N PRO A 192 13.37 -9.66 -0.86
CA PRO A 192 13.06 -9.13 0.47
C PRO A 192 12.71 -7.64 0.40
N PHE A 193 11.51 -7.29 0.88
CA PHE A 193 11.04 -5.92 1.00
C PHE A 193 10.64 -5.59 2.44
N ASP A 194 10.86 -4.34 2.83
CA ASP A 194 10.50 -3.77 4.14
C ASP A 194 9.05 -3.28 4.16
N LEU A 195 8.52 -2.81 3.02
CA LEU A 195 7.14 -2.35 2.88
C LEU A 195 6.65 -2.46 1.42
N MET A 196 5.33 -2.36 1.25
CA MET A 196 4.66 -2.32 -0.07
C MET A 196 3.81 -1.05 -0.22
N LEU A 197 3.96 -0.35 -1.34
CA LEU A 197 3.09 0.74 -1.74
C LEU A 197 2.11 0.26 -2.81
N PHE A 198 0.83 0.64 -2.67
CA PHE A 198 -0.16 0.43 -3.71
C PHE A 198 -0.71 1.76 -4.22
N MET A 199 -0.66 1.99 -5.53
CA MET A 199 -1.06 3.26 -6.14
C MET A 199 -2.56 3.30 -6.52
N GLY A 200 -3.43 2.76 -5.65
CA GLY A 200 -4.87 2.67 -5.88
C GLY A 200 -5.30 1.53 -6.81
N ASP A 201 -6.62 1.37 -6.93
CA ASP A 201 -7.28 0.33 -7.72
C ASP A 201 -6.84 -1.09 -7.35
N VAL A 202 -6.91 -1.34 -6.05
CA VAL A 202 -6.61 -2.63 -5.43
C VAL A 202 -7.80 -3.59 -5.45
N ALA A 203 -9.00 -3.11 -5.79
CA ALA A 203 -10.23 -3.90 -5.83
C ALA A 203 -11.15 -3.53 -7.01
N TYR A 204 -10.85 -4.09 -8.19
CA TYR A 204 -11.74 -3.95 -9.34
C TYR A 204 -13.04 -4.74 -9.17
N LYS A 205 -14.18 -4.26 -9.69
CA LYS A 205 -14.38 -2.99 -10.44
C LYS A 205 -15.06 -1.88 -9.65
N SER A 206 -15.51 -2.13 -8.42
CA SER A 206 -16.29 -1.15 -7.67
C SER A 206 -15.82 -0.98 -6.24
N GLY A 207 -14.72 -1.61 -5.83
CA GLY A 207 -14.21 -1.45 -4.48
C GLY A 207 -15.09 -2.04 -3.39
N THR A 208 -15.86 -3.10 -3.69
CA THR A 208 -16.68 -3.76 -2.67
C THR A 208 -15.79 -4.50 -1.66
N ALA A 209 -16.31 -4.77 -0.46
CA ALA A 209 -15.60 -5.55 0.55
C ALA A 209 -15.21 -6.95 0.05
N GLU A 210 -16.09 -7.59 -0.74
CA GLU A 210 -15.81 -8.87 -1.39
C GLU A 210 -14.67 -8.75 -2.41
N GLN A 211 -14.67 -7.70 -3.26
CA GLN A 211 -13.59 -7.46 -4.23
C GLN A 211 -12.26 -7.21 -3.53
N LEU A 212 -12.23 -6.44 -2.43
CA LEU A 212 -11.04 -6.28 -1.61
C LEU A 212 -10.55 -7.63 -1.07
N GLN A 213 -11.46 -8.46 -0.55
CA GLN A 213 -11.11 -9.78 -0.04
C GLN A 213 -10.51 -10.68 -1.12
N ASN A 214 -11.17 -10.77 -2.27
CA ASN A 214 -10.82 -11.71 -3.33
C ASN A 214 -9.61 -11.26 -4.15
N ASN A 215 -9.47 -9.94 -4.37
CA ASN A 215 -8.49 -9.40 -5.30
C ASN A 215 -7.30 -8.70 -4.64
N PHE A 216 -7.38 -8.33 -3.36
CA PHE A 216 -6.25 -7.75 -2.63
C PHE A 216 -5.77 -8.67 -1.50
N PHE A 217 -6.63 -8.93 -0.51
CA PHE A 217 -6.20 -9.67 0.68
C PHE A 217 -5.85 -11.12 0.37
N THR A 218 -6.63 -11.81 -0.46
CA THR A 218 -6.36 -13.22 -0.79
C THR A 218 -5.08 -13.41 -1.59
N PRO A 219 -4.81 -12.65 -2.68
CA PRO A 219 -3.59 -12.82 -3.47
C PRO A 219 -2.32 -12.41 -2.73
N TYR A 220 -2.40 -11.43 -1.83
CA TYR A 220 -1.25 -10.91 -1.09
C TYR A 220 -1.14 -11.39 0.37
N ARG A 221 -2.05 -12.27 0.85
CA ARG A 221 -2.15 -12.70 2.26
C ARG A 221 -0.81 -13.05 2.93
N HIS A 222 0.05 -13.76 2.21
CA HIS A 222 1.34 -14.18 2.72
C HIS A 222 2.27 -12.99 2.97
N PHE A 223 2.28 -12.00 2.08
CA PHE A 223 3.08 -10.79 2.27
C PHE A 223 2.51 -9.92 3.36
N LEU A 224 1.21 -9.67 3.30
CA LEU A 224 0.53 -8.76 4.22
C LEU A 224 0.72 -9.20 5.68
N ARG A 225 0.87 -10.52 5.92
CA ARG A 225 1.18 -11.10 7.22
C ARG A 225 2.52 -10.63 7.80
N TYR A 226 3.53 -10.32 6.98
CA TYR A 226 4.88 -10.01 7.46
C TYR A 226 5.41 -8.63 7.05
N VAL A 227 4.85 -8.05 5.99
CA VAL A 227 5.30 -6.82 5.36
C VAL A 227 4.16 -5.81 5.37
N PRO A 228 4.34 -4.62 5.98
CA PRO A 228 3.31 -3.60 6.00
C PRO A 228 3.02 -3.05 4.60
N ALA A 229 1.73 -2.84 4.33
CA ALA A 229 1.25 -2.30 3.06
C ALA A 229 0.63 -0.92 3.26
N PHE A 230 0.90 -0.01 2.33
CA PHE A 230 0.42 1.37 2.33
C PHE A 230 -0.26 1.67 0.99
N PRO A 231 -1.59 1.48 0.90
CA PRO A 231 -2.34 1.77 -0.31
C PRO A 231 -2.83 3.22 -0.35
N ALA A 232 -2.69 3.88 -1.49
CA ALA A 232 -3.52 5.04 -1.84
C ALA A 232 -4.90 4.56 -2.31
N ILE A 233 -5.91 5.43 -2.22
CA ILE A 233 -7.26 5.14 -2.72
C ILE A 233 -7.36 5.41 -4.23
N GLY A 234 -7.95 4.48 -4.99
CA GLY A 234 -8.24 4.64 -6.42
C GLY A 234 -9.70 4.98 -6.72
N ASN A 235 -9.99 5.33 -7.97
CA ASN A 235 -11.35 5.70 -8.36
C ASN A 235 -12.29 4.48 -8.33
N HIS A 236 -11.78 3.26 -8.55
CA HIS A 236 -12.58 2.05 -8.41
C HIS A 236 -12.98 1.78 -6.96
N GLU A 237 -12.13 2.07 -5.98
CA GLU A 237 -12.50 1.98 -4.55
C GLU A 237 -13.65 2.93 -4.20
N ARG A 238 -13.69 4.12 -4.80
CA ARG A 238 -14.68 5.16 -4.47
C ARG A 238 -16.09 4.89 -4.99
N ARG A 239 -16.25 3.93 -5.91
CA ARG A 239 -17.57 3.61 -6.54
C ARG A 239 -18.56 3.04 -5.53
N THR A 240 -18.11 2.22 -4.59
CA THR A 240 -18.97 1.69 -3.53
C THR A 240 -18.96 2.62 -2.34
N ARG A 241 -20.14 3.20 -2.01
CA ARG A 241 -20.35 4.00 -0.79
C ARG A 241 -19.25 5.04 -0.53
N ARG A 242 -18.77 5.71 -1.59
CA ARG A 242 -17.71 6.75 -1.54
C ARG A 242 -16.38 6.25 -0.94
N GLY A 243 -16.02 4.98 -1.12
CA GLY A 243 -14.77 4.42 -0.61
C GLY A 243 -14.87 3.81 0.78
N ARG A 244 -16.07 3.74 1.36
CA ARG A 244 -16.27 3.19 2.70
C ARG A 244 -15.71 1.77 2.90
N PRO A 245 -15.84 0.80 1.95
CA PRO A 245 -15.22 -0.50 2.13
C PRO A 245 -13.68 -0.46 2.21
N TYR A 246 -13.04 0.50 1.53
CA TYR A 246 -11.60 0.72 1.63
C TYR A 246 -11.23 1.26 3.02
N LEU A 247 -11.96 2.27 3.51
CA LEU A 247 -11.75 2.85 4.85
C LEU A 247 -12.07 1.88 5.99
N GLU A 248 -12.94 0.90 5.76
CA GLU A 248 -13.25 -0.16 6.73
C GLU A 248 -12.25 -1.33 6.65
N ALA A 249 -11.41 -1.39 5.61
CA ALA A 249 -10.47 -2.48 5.38
C ALA A 249 -9.02 -2.11 5.72
N PHE A 250 -8.64 -0.84 5.58
CA PHE A 250 -7.29 -0.37 5.90
C PHE A 250 -7.30 0.49 7.15
N VAL A 251 -6.21 0.44 7.92
CA VAL A 251 -6.03 1.26 9.13
C VAL A 251 -4.78 2.09 8.90
N LEU A 252 -4.96 3.29 8.37
CA LEU A 252 -3.87 4.12 7.89
C LEU A 252 -3.68 5.32 8.82
N PRO A 253 -2.58 6.08 8.70
CA PRO A 253 -2.49 7.32 9.46
C PRO A 253 -3.63 8.25 9.04
N GLU A 254 -4.21 8.94 10.01
CA GLU A 254 -5.34 9.85 9.79
C GLU A 254 -4.98 10.97 8.79
N PRO A 255 -5.90 11.38 7.90
CA PRO A 255 -7.30 10.96 7.78
C PRO A 255 -7.55 9.73 6.88
N GLU A 256 -6.57 8.83 6.74
CA GLU A 256 -6.61 7.54 6.01
C GLU A 256 -6.78 7.61 4.48
N ARG A 257 -7.27 8.73 3.94
CA ARG A 257 -7.43 8.95 2.49
C ARG A 257 -6.17 9.53 1.85
N TYR A 258 -5.49 10.39 2.59
CA TYR A 258 -4.18 10.94 2.29
C TYR A 258 -3.43 10.99 3.61
N TYR A 259 -2.15 10.65 3.60
CA TYR A 259 -1.37 10.47 4.82
C TYR A 259 0.12 10.45 4.51
N SER A 260 0.96 10.61 5.53
CA SER A 260 2.41 10.49 5.40
C SER A 260 2.98 9.57 6.47
N PHE A 261 4.14 8.99 6.19
CA PHE A 261 4.89 8.18 7.14
C PHE A 261 6.38 8.18 6.78
N ASP A 262 7.19 7.93 7.80
CA ASP A 262 8.64 7.84 7.64
C ASP A 262 9.08 6.39 7.74
N TRP A 263 10.01 6.01 6.88
CA TRP A 263 10.77 4.78 7.02
C TRP A 263 12.21 5.11 6.69
N GLY A 264 13.13 4.87 7.63
CA GLY A 264 14.54 5.24 7.53
C GLY A 264 14.75 6.65 6.98
N ASN A 265 15.42 6.76 5.82
CA ASN A 265 15.75 8.04 5.19
C ASN A 265 14.71 8.56 4.19
N VAL A 266 13.50 8.00 4.18
CA VAL A 266 12.46 8.33 3.19
C VAL A 266 11.19 8.78 3.89
N HIS A 267 10.72 9.95 3.48
CA HIS A 267 9.38 10.46 3.79
C HIS A 267 8.43 10.07 2.65
N PHE A 268 7.42 9.26 2.98
CA PHE A 268 6.40 8.80 2.05
C PHE A 268 5.11 9.59 2.26
N VAL A 269 4.46 9.96 1.16
CA VAL A 269 3.22 10.74 1.18
C VAL A 269 2.20 10.12 0.23
N ALA A 270 1.12 9.58 0.78
CA ALA A 270 -0.05 9.15 0.02
C ALA A 270 -0.97 10.35 -0.23
N ILE A 271 -1.31 10.61 -1.49
CA ILE A 271 -2.29 11.61 -1.89
C ILE A 271 -3.55 10.96 -2.45
N ASP A 272 -4.70 11.54 -2.13
CA ASP A 272 -5.98 11.19 -2.71
C ASP A 272 -6.27 12.04 -3.94
N THR A 273 -6.24 11.39 -5.09
CA THR A 273 -6.52 11.98 -6.39
C THR A 273 -7.94 11.71 -6.90
N THR A 274 -8.81 11.11 -6.08
CA THR A 274 -10.15 10.67 -6.48
C THR A 274 -11.24 11.71 -6.22
N GLN A 275 -10.90 12.81 -5.53
CA GLN A 275 -11.78 13.94 -5.29
C GLN A 275 -10.98 15.23 -5.07
N ARG A 276 -11.64 16.37 -5.26
CA ARG A 276 -11.10 17.68 -4.90
C ARG A 276 -11.28 17.94 -3.41
N ASP A 277 -10.18 18.15 -2.71
CA ASP A 277 -10.20 18.54 -1.30
C ASP A 277 -9.14 19.61 -1.02
N ALA A 278 -9.58 20.83 -0.72
CA ALA A 278 -8.68 21.93 -0.39
C ALA A 278 -7.90 21.68 0.91
N LYS A 279 -8.46 20.92 1.87
CA LYS A 279 -7.79 20.59 3.12
C LYS A 279 -6.57 19.71 2.86
N GLN A 280 -6.67 18.78 1.92
CA GLN A 280 -5.54 17.96 1.49
C GLN A 280 -4.40 18.80 0.93
N LEU A 281 -4.69 19.82 0.11
CA LEU A 281 -3.63 20.65 -0.48
C LEU A 281 -2.88 21.47 0.58
N VAL A 282 -3.61 22.02 1.55
CA VAL A 282 -3.00 22.73 2.69
C VAL A 282 -2.19 21.76 3.55
N TRP A 283 -2.73 20.57 3.82
CA TRP A 283 -2.04 19.52 4.57
C TRP A 283 -0.76 19.08 3.87
N LEU A 284 -0.79 18.85 2.56
CA LEU A 284 0.34 18.39 1.76
C LEU A 284 1.49 19.42 1.77
N ASP A 285 1.16 20.69 1.57
CA ASP A 285 2.15 21.77 1.62
C ASP A 285 2.84 21.82 2.99
N GLU A 286 2.04 21.73 4.06
CA GLU A 286 2.50 21.78 5.44
C GLU A 286 3.34 20.53 5.83
N ASP A 287 2.92 19.35 5.41
CA ASP A 287 3.61 18.08 5.64
C ASP A 287 5.01 18.09 5.00
N LEU A 288 5.07 18.43 3.71
CA LEU A 288 6.31 18.54 2.96
C LEU A 288 7.24 19.64 3.51
N ARG A 289 6.69 20.76 3.97
CA ARG A 289 7.45 21.86 4.59
C ARG A 289 8.13 21.42 5.90
N ARG A 290 7.47 20.58 6.69
CA ARG A 290 8.00 20.08 7.96
C ARG A 290 9.04 18.99 7.78
N ASN A 291 8.95 18.20 6.70
CA ASN A 291 9.89 17.12 6.43
C ASN A 291 11.37 17.59 6.48
N LYS A 292 12.22 16.72 7.01
CA LYS A 292 13.69 16.88 7.09
C LYS A 292 14.45 15.68 6.52
N LEU A 293 13.75 14.61 6.15
CA LEU A 293 14.37 13.43 5.56
C LEU A 293 14.88 13.74 4.16
N PRO A 294 15.99 13.10 3.76
CA PRO A 294 16.61 13.41 2.50
C PRO A 294 15.69 13.04 1.34
N TRP A 295 15.03 11.88 1.34
CA TRP A 295 14.21 11.45 0.21
C TRP A 295 12.72 11.70 0.46
N VAL A 296 12.04 12.22 -0.56
CA VAL A 296 10.58 12.39 -0.55
C VAL A 296 9.96 11.65 -1.71
N ILE A 297 9.04 10.74 -1.40
CA ILE A 297 8.29 9.97 -2.38
C ILE A 297 6.80 10.21 -2.17
N VAL A 298 6.17 10.84 -3.15
CA VAL A 298 4.72 11.01 -3.18
C VAL A 298 4.12 9.90 -4.02
N PHE A 299 3.02 9.31 -3.57
CA PHE A 299 2.29 8.31 -4.34
C PHE A 299 0.77 8.54 -4.28
N GLY A 300 0.08 8.20 -5.35
CA GLY A 300 -1.35 8.40 -5.50
C GLY A 300 -1.90 7.58 -6.65
N HIS A 301 -3.16 7.80 -7.06
CA HIS A 301 -3.76 6.99 -8.10
C HIS A 301 -3.64 7.61 -9.50
N HIS A 302 -4.20 8.79 -9.71
CA HIS A 302 -4.24 9.42 -11.04
C HIS A 302 -2.95 10.20 -11.37
N PRO A 303 -2.37 10.03 -12.57
CA PRO A 303 -1.16 10.74 -12.97
C PRO A 303 -1.40 12.23 -13.27
N MET A 304 -0.47 13.08 -12.81
CA MET A 304 -0.43 14.50 -13.21
C MET A 304 0.04 14.69 -14.67
N TYR A 305 0.82 13.73 -15.17
CA TYR A 305 1.38 13.72 -16.53
C TYR A 305 1.28 12.31 -17.10
N THR A 306 0.70 12.18 -18.30
CA THR A 306 0.61 10.91 -19.03
C THR A 306 0.44 11.16 -20.53
N ASN A 307 0.90 10.23 -21.35
CA ASN A 307 0.58 10.13 -22.79
C ASN A 307 -0.43 9.02 -23.06
N SER A 308 -1.16 8.54 -22.06
CA SER A 308 -2.29 7.64 -22.26
C SER A 308 -3.34 8.26 -23.19
N LEU A 309 -4.05 7.41 -23.93
CA LEU A 309 -5.21 7.79 -24.72
C LEU A 309 -6.31 8.47 -23.90
N ARG A 310 -6.42 8.16 -22.60
CA ARG A 310 -7.36 8.85 -21.71
C ARG A 310 -6.92 10.29 -21.39
N GLY A 311 -5.61 10.52 -21.35
CA GLY A 311 -5.01 11.79 -20.97
C GLY A 311 -4.98 11.99 -19.45
N PRO A 312 -4.28 13.02 -18.94
CA PRO A 312 -4.33 13.36 -17.52
C PRO A 312 -5.68 14.00 -17.17
N GLN A 313 -6.07 13.95 -15.90
CA GLN A 313 -7.10 14.83 -15.35
C GLN A 313 -6.45 16.17 -14.97
N LEU A 314 -6.69 17.22 -15.75
CA LEU A 314 -5.95 18.49 -15.63
C LEU A 314 -6.14 19.19 -14.28
N TRP A 315 -7.27 18.99 -13.60
CA TRP A 315 -7.48 19.55 -12.27
C TRP A 315 -6.46 19.02 -11.26
N ILE A 316 -6.01 17.76 -11.39
CA ILE A 316 -5.02 17.14 -10.50
C ILE A 316 -3.67 17.80 -10.74
N ARG A 317 -3.26 17.90 -12.01
CA ARG A 317 -2.02 18.58 -12.36
C ARG A 317 -2.02 20.01 -11.82
N ARG A 318 -3.07 20.79 -12.05
CA ARG A 318 -3.19 22.18 -11.56
C ARG A 318 -3.15 22.30 -10.04
N ALA A 319 -3.75 21.36 -9.32
CA ALA A 319 -3.83 21.39 -7.87
C ALA A 319 -2.50 21.00 -7.19
N PHE A 320 -1.84 19.95 -7.68
CA PHE A 320 -0.72 19.33 -6.97
C PHE A 320 0.66 19.71 -7.53
N SER A 321 0.81 19.89 -8.86
CA SER A 321 2.16 19.92 -9.46
C SER A 321 3.04 21.04 -8.92
N LYS A 322 2.44 22.20 -8.58
CA LYS A 322 3.19 23.33 -8.02
C LYS A 322 3.74 23.00 -6.63
N ILE A 323 2.91 22.46 -5.73
CA ILE A 323 3.31 22.07 -4.38
C ILE A 323 4.45 21.05 -4.44
N ILE A 324 4.30 20.03 -5.29
CA ILE A 324 5.30 18.97 -5.50
C ILE A 324 6.65 19.54 -5.96
N THR A 325 6.64 20.44 -6.94
CA THR A 325 7.87 21.06 -7.47
C THR A 325 8.50 22.04 -6.47
N ASP A 326 7.71 22.87 -5.79
CA ASP A 326 8.21 23.86 -4.82
C ASP A 326 8.94 23.16 -3.65
N HIS A 327 8.42 22.03 -3.18
CA HIS A 327 9.02 21.23 -2.10
C HIS A 327 10.08 20.23 -2.58
N LYS A 328 10.44 20.24 -3.87
CA LYS A 328 11.52 19.43 -4.45
C LYS A 328 11.35 17.92 -4.20
N VAL A 329 10.12 17.42 -4.32
CA VAL A 329 9.83 15.99 -4.27
C VAL A 329 10.73 15.23 -5.26
N ASP A 330 11.31 14.11 -4.85
CA ASP A 330 12.24 13.37 -5.71
C ASP A 330 11.49 12.53 -6.75
N ILE A 331 10.45 11.84 -6.30
CA ILE A 331 9.65 10.92 -7.11
C ILE A 331 8.17 11.07 -6.76
N VAL A 332 7.33 11.16 -7.79
CA VAL A 332 5.88 10.95 -7.72
C VAL A 332 5.55 9.65 -8.43
N VAL A 333 4.87 8.71 -7.79
CA VAL A 333 4.45 7.43 -8.38
C VAL A 333 2.93 7.32 -8.41
N THR A 334 2.35 7.08 -9.58
CA THR A 334 0.90 6.96 -9.77
C THR A 334 0.52 5.69 -10.54
N GLY A 335 -0.73 5.26 -10.40
CA GLY A 335 -1.33 4.16 -11.15
C GLY A 335 -2.26 4.68 -12.26
N HIS A 336 -3.49 4.14 -12.29
CA HIS A 336 -4.64 4.45 -13.16
C HIS A 336 -4.44 4.12 -14.63
N GLU A 337 -3.35 4.61 -15.20
CA GLU A 337 -2.97 4.29 -16.57
C GLU A 337 -2.24 2.96 -16.62
N HIS A 338 -2.86 1.97 -17.27
CA HIS A 338 -2.38 0.59 -17.28
C HIS A 338 -1.21 0.39 -18.25
N GLN A 339 -0.14 1.15 -18.03
CA GLN A 339 1.10 1.16 -18.78
C GLN A 339 2.20 1.75 -17.87
N TYR A 340 3.42 1.81 -18.39
CA TYR A 340 4.51 2.50 -17.73
C TYR A 340 4.87 3.79 -18.47
N GLU A 341 5.08 4.87 -17.73
CA GLU A 341 5.67 6.11 -18.24
C GLU A 341 6.59 6.77 -17.20
N ARG A 342 7.66 7.41 -17.66
CA ARG A 342 8.53 8.23 -16.82
C ARG A 342 8.73 9.61 -17.43
N PHE A 343 8.54 10.65 -16.63
CA PHE A 343 8.80 12.05 -16.97
C PHE A 343 9.77 12.68 -15.98
N ARG A 344 10.46 13.75 -16.41
CA ARG A 344 11.21 14.64 -15.53
C ARG A 344 10.79 16.08 -15.77
N ILE A 345 10.20 16.71 -14.76
CA ILE A 345 9.58 18.02 -14.87
C ILE A 345 9.88 18.82 -13.59
N GLY A 346 10.49 20.00 -13.73
CA GLY A 346 10.81 20.86 -12.59
C GLY A 346 11.69 20.17 -11.54
N GLY A 347 12.65 19.34 -11.99
CA GLY A 347 13.51 18.55 -11.10
C GLY A 347 12.88 17.27 -10.50
N VAL A 348 11.58 17.04 -10.65
CA VAL A 348 10.83 15.90 -10.09
C VAL A 348 10.72 14.77 -11.11
N ASN A 349 10.84 13.51 -10.67
CA ASN A 349 10.57 12.34 -11.51
C ASN A 349 9.12 11.89 -11.33
N TYR A 350 8.31 11.95 -12.38
CA TYR A 350 6.93 11.45 -12.37
C TYR A 350 6.88 10.08 -13.03
N ILE A 351 6.44 9.06 -12.30
CA ILE A 351 6.34 7.67 -12.73
C ILE A 351 4.87 7.28 -12.78
N VAL A 352 4.40 6.85 -13.94
CA VAL A 352 3.10 6.21 -14.12
C VAL A 352 3.35 4.70 -14.19
N SER A 353 2.70 3.94 -13.33
CA SER A 353 2.97 2.52 -13.11
C SER A 353 1.68 1.74 -12.78
N GLY A 354 0.68 1.80 -13.65
CA GLY A 354 -0.58 1.06 -13.51
C GLY A 354 -0.58 -0.33 -14.16
N GLY A 355 0.59 -0.90 -14.42
CA GLY A 355 0.71 -2.21 -15.07
C GLY A 355 0.43 -3.43 -14.18
N GLY A 356 -0.09 -3.26 -12.95
CA GLY A 356 -0.11 -4.29 -11.92
C GLY A 356 -1.10 -5.44 -12.13
N GLY A 357 -2.00 -5.36 -13.12
CA GLY A 357 -2.90 -6.47 -13.45
C GLY A 357 -4.09 -6.12 -14.33
N GLY A 358 -4.50 -4.85 -14.35
CA GLY A 358 -5.55 -4.33 -15.23
C GLY A 358 -5.25 -4.47 -16.73
N GLN A 359 -6.27 -4.40 -17.58
CA GLN A 359 -6.10 -4.45 -19.03
C GLN A 359 -5.20 -3.30 -19.52
N LEU A 360 -4.08 -3.62 -20.16
CA LEU A 360 -3.11 -2.62 -20.58
C LEU A 360 -3.69 -1.57 -21.54
N THR A 361 -3.33 -0.30 -21.34
CA THR A 361 -3.78 0.85 -22.15
C THR A 361 -2.83 1.15 -23.30
N LYS A 362 -3.29 2.01 -24.22
CA LYS A 362 -2.50 2.50 -25.37
C LYS A 362 -2.07 3.94 -25.15
N PHE A 363 -0.91 4.28 -25.72
CA PHE A 363 -0.45 5.66 -25.83
C PHE A 363 -1.20 6.42 -26.93
N TYR A 364 -1.20 7.75 -26.81
CA TYR A 364 -1.75 8.68 -27.80
C TYR A 364 -0.74 9.78 -28.14
N GLY A 365 -0.67 10.11 -29.44
CA GLY A 365 0.19 11.16 -29.96
C GLY A 365 1.69 10.85 -29.87
N GLU A 366 2.53 11.87 -30.10
CA GLU A 366 3.97 11.76 -29.94
C GLU A 366 4.36 11.66 -28.46
N SER A 367 5.28 10.75 -28.15
CA SER A 367 5.68 10.50 -26.76
C SER A 367 6.46 11.67 -26.15
N ARG A 368 5.94 12.17 -25.04
CA ARG A 368 6.59 13.18 -24.21
C ARG A 368 7.20 12.58 -22.94
N ALA A 369 7.08 11.27 -22.77
CA ALA A 369 7.79 10.57 -21.70
C ALA A 369 9.28 10.45 -22.05
N LEU A 370 10.13 10.39 -21.02
CA LEU A 370 11.52 9.96 -21.16
C LEU A 370 11.61 8.46 -21.46
N LYS A 371 10.68 7.69 -20.90
CA LYS A 371 10.51 6.26 -21.14
C LYS A 371 9.03 5.91 -21.09
N GLN A 372 8.57 5.03 -21.95
CA GLN A 372 7.22 4.47 -21.88
C GLN A 372 7.18 3.06 -22.48
N PHE A 373 6.31 2.19 -21.95
CA PHE A 373 6.01 0.88 -22.53
C PHE A 373 4.69 0.32 -22.02
N THR A 374 4.09 -0.58 -22.79
CA THR A 374 2.81 -1.24 -22.48
C THR A 374 3.08 -2.69 -22.06
N LEU A 375 3.51 -2.88 -20.82
CA LEU A 375 3.77 -4.20 -20.23
C LEU A 375 3.29 -4.24 -18.78
N HIS A 376 2.93 -5.43 -18.30
CA HIS A 376 2.69 -5.66 -16.89
C HIS A 376 4.02 -5.64 -16.12
N HIS A 377 4.06 -4.90 -15.01
CA HIS A 377 5.27 -4.65 -14.25
C HIS A 377 4.98 -4.24 -12.81
N PHE A 378 6.04 -4.24 -11.99
CA PHE A 378 6.08 -3.59 -10.69
C PHE A 378 7.39 -2.81 -10.54
N LEU A 379 7.46 -1.92 -9.55
CA LEU A 379 8.65 -1.13 -9.24
C LEU A 379 9.31 -1.66 -7.98
N ALA A 380 10.60 -1.96 -8.03
CA ALA A 380 11.40 -2.31 -6.86
C ALA A 380 12.39 -1.19 -6.55
N PHE A 381 12.44 -0.76 -5.28
CA PHE A 381 13.31 0.31 -4.83
C PHE A 381 14.38 -0.22 -3.86
N ASP A 382 15.59 0.33 -3.93
CA ASP A 382 16.67 0.19 -2.93
C ASP A 382 17.18 1.60 -2.62
N VAL A 383 16.97 2.06 -1.39
CA VAL A 383 17.23 3.43 -0.96
C VAL A 383 18.15 3.46 0.23
N SER A 384 19.24 4.22 0.11
CA SER A 384 20.14 4.60 1.20
C SER A 384 20.00 6.09 1.51
N ALA A 385 20.70 6.59 2.53
CA ALA A 385 20.73 8.03 2.82
C ALA A 385 21.20 8.91 1.64
N SER A 386 21.99 8.37 0.70
CA SER A 386 22.58 9.14 -0.40
C SER A 386 22.23 8.63 -1.79
N THR A 387 21.60 7.46 -1.94
CA THR A 387 21.24 6.89 -3.23
C THR A 387 19.83 6.33 -3.21
N LEU A 388 19.05 6.59 -4.25
CA LEU A 388 17.77 5.93 -4.51
C LEU A 388 17.87 5.21 -5.85
N LYS A 389 17.66 3.90 -5.86
CA LYS A 389 17.54 3.11 -7.08
C LYS A 389 16.12 2.59 -7.23
N MET A 390 15.57 2.70 -8.43
CA MET A 390 14.29 2.12 -8.84
C MET A 390 14.53 1.21 -10.05
N ASN A 391 14.09 -0.04 -9.94
CA ASN A 391 14.06 -1.02 -11.02
C ASN A 391 12.62 -1.25 -11.45
N VAL A 392 12.35 -1.26 -12.76
CA VAL A 392 11.07 -1.68 -13.32
C VAL A 392 11.18 -3.12 -13.78
N ILE A 393 10.35 -4.01 -13.25
CA ILE A 393 10.47 -5.47 -13.47
C ILE A 393 9.16 -5.99 -14.03
N ASP A 394 9.22 -6.76 -15.12
CA ASP A 394 8.05 -7.38 -15.74
C ASP A 394 7.65 -8.74 -15.13
N ILE A 395 6.55 -9.30 -15.61
CA ILE A 395 6.04 -10.60 -15.14
C ILE A 395 6.93 -11.80 -15.49
N GLN A 396 7.93 -11.62 -16.36
CA GLN A 396 8.97 -12.61 -16.65
C GLN A 396 10.23 -12.40 -15.79
N GLY A 397 10.26 -11.38 -14.92
CA GLY A 397 11.40 -11.03 -14.09
C GLY A 397 12.49 -10.25 -14.83
N ARG A 398 12.19 -9.75 -16.03
CA ARG A 398 13.13 -8.93 -16.80
C ARG A 398 13.10 -7.51 -16.27
N GLU A 399 14.28 -6.95 -16.01
CA GLU A 399 14.44 -5.54 -15.73
C GLU A 399 14.24 -4.75 -17.04
N LEU A 400 13.22 -3.90 -17.07
CA LEU A 400 12.85 -3.05 -18.21
C LEU A 400 13.53 -1.68 -18.17
N GLU A 401 13.82 -1.19 -16.96
CA GLU A 401 14.49 0.09 -16.73
C GLU A 401 15.11 0.14 -15.33
N THR A 402 16.22 0.89 -15.20
CA THR A 402 16.77 1.33 -13.93
C THR A 402 16.90 2.86 -13.89
N LEU A 403 16.35 3.47 -12.83
CA LEU A 403 16.59 4.86 -12.45
C LEU A 403 17.43 4.90 -11.16
N GLU A 404 18.55 5.62 -11.18
CA GLU A 404 19.39 5.85 -10.01
C GLU A 404 19.53 7.35 -9.75
N LEU A 405 19.12 7.80 -8.57
CA LEU A 405 19.31 9.15 -8.05
C LEU A 405 20.39 9.12 -6.96
N SER A 406 21.19 10.17 -6.86
CA SER A 406 22.17 10.31 -5.79
C SER A 406 22.24 11.73 -5.26
N LYS A 407 22.27 11.88 -3.94
CA LYS A 407 22.44 13.16 -3.23
C LYS A 407 23.88 13.26 -2.75
N LYS A 408 24.68 14.14 -3.35
CA LYS A 408 26.01 14.53 -2.86
C LYS A 408 25.94 15.95 -2.28
N PRO A 409 26.88 16.37 -1.40
CA PRO A 409 27.07 17.78 -1.12
C PRO A 409 27.33 18.52 -2.45
N GLY A 410 26.37 19.33 -2.91
CA GLY A 410 26.45 20.07 -4.18
C GLY A 410 25.49 19.66 -5.32
N GLY A 411 24.60 18.67 -5.14
CA GLY A 411 23.50 18.43 -6.09
C GLY A 411 23.07 16.97 -6.28
N VAL A 412 21.94 16.77 -6.98
CA VAL A 412 21.41 15.44 -7.34
C VAL A 412 22.04 14.97 -8.66
N LYS A 413 22.72 13.83 -8.68
CA LYS A 413 23.13 13.16 -9.94
C LYS A 413 22.17 12.03 -10.28
N ILE A 414 21.80 11.93 -11.54
CA ILE A 414 20.87 10.91 -12.07
C ILE A 414 21.65 10.01 -13.03
N LYS A 415 21.55 8.69 -12.85
CA LYS A 415 22.03 7.69 -13.80
C LYS A 415 20.85 6.84 -14.26
N ILE A 416 20.79 6.55 -15.56
CA ILE A 416 19.74 5.73 -16.17
C ILE A 416 20.43 4.64 -16.97
N ASN A 417 20.04 3.39 -16.73
CA ASN A 417 20.47 2.26 -17.54
C ASN A 417 19.27 1.70 -18.29
N ASP A 418 19.22 1.99 -19.59
CA ASP A 418 18.28 1.38 -20.51
C ASP A 418 18.86 0.03 -20.99
N LYS A 419 18.23 -1.10 -20.62
CA LYS A 419 18.44 -2.39 -21.29
C LYS A 419 17.11 -2.78 -21.95
N PRO A 420 17.06 -3.08 -23.25
CA PRO A 420 18.04 -3.86 -24.00
C PRO A 420 18.59 -3.17 -25.27
N ASP A 421 19.59 -2.30 -25.13
CA ASP A 421 20.59 -2.00 -26.19
C ASP A 421 22.00 -1.64 -25.67
N GLY A 422 22.19 -1.63 -24.35
CA GLY A 422 23.52 -1.56 -23.73
C GLY A 422 24.14 -0.16 -23.68
N ARG A 423 23.36 0.92 -23.84
CA ARG A 423 23.86 2.29 -23.72
C ARG A 423 23.40 2.95 -22.42
N SER A 424 24.34 3.43 -21.60
CA SER A 424 24.01 4.43 -20.57
C SER A 424 23.91 5.78 -21.27
N ASN A 425 22.73 6.38 -21.29
CA ASN A 425 22.55 7.70 -21.87
C ASN A 425 22.72 8.78 -20.78
N ASP A 426 23.39 9.88 -21.13
CA ASP A 426 23.33 11.12 -20.36
C ASP A 426 21.88 11.61 -20.24
N ILE A 427 21.61 12.44 -19.22
CA ILE A 427 20.29 12.99 -18.92
C ILE A 427 19.69 13.61 -20.19
N GLN A 428 18.64 12.99 -20.73
CA GLN A 428 17.82 13.62 -21.76
C GLN A 428 17.26 14.93 -21.17
N PRO A 429 17.36 16.07 -21.89
CA PRO A 429 16.96 17.37 -21.36
C PRO A 429 15.52 17.33 -20.83
N GLU A 430 15.22 18.14 -19.81
CA GLU A 430 13.85 18.31 -19.34
C GLU A 430 12.94 18.60 -20.54
N LYS A 431 11.93 17.76 -20.75
CA LYS A 431 10.96 18.02 -21.80
C LYS A 431 10.11 19.21 -21.37
N LYS A 432 9.95 20.20 -22.26
CA LYS A 432 9.09 21.36 -22.01
C LYS A 432 7.70 20.86 -21.62
N ILE A 433 7.17 21.40 -20.52
CA ILE A 433 5.80 21.15 -20.08
C ILE A 433 4.86 21.57 -21.21
N VAL A 434 4.02 20.65 -21.69
CA VAL A 434 3.00 20.98 -22.67
C VAL A 434 1.89 21.79 -21.97
N PRO A 435 1.52 22.97 -22.50
CA PRO A 435 0.41 23.76 -21.97
C PRO A 435 -0.87 22.92 -21.90
N ASP A 436 -1.67 23.19 -20.86
CA ASP A 436 -2.88 22.43 -20.58
C ASP A 436 -3.87 22.44 -21.75
N GLU A 437 -3.92 23.52 -22.54
CA GLU A 437 -4.81 23.71 -23.68
C GLU A 437 -4.51 22.75 -24.85
N LYS A 438 -3.35 22.09 -24.83
CA LYS A 438 -2.91 21.12 -25.85
C LYS A 438 -3.04 19.66 -25.39
N LEU A 439 -3.60 19.42 -24.21
CA LEU A 439 -3.80 18.09 -23.67
C LEU A 439 -5.23 17.63 -23.88
N HIS A 440 -5.39 16.35 -24.22
CA HIS A 440 -6.67 15.66 -24.07
C HIS A 440 -6.92 15.50 -22.57
N ASP A 441 -7.99 16.09 -22.05
CA ASP A 441 -8.37 16.00 -20.63
C ASP A 441 -9.25 14.77 -20.43
N GLU A 442 -8.89 13.92 -19.47
CA GLU A 442 -9.78 12.84 -19.06
C GLU A 442 -10.97 13.43 -18.28
N PRO A 443 -12.22 13.09 -18.62
CA PRO A 443 -13.37 13.56 -17.86
C PRO A 443 -13.30 13.09 -16.40
N ASP A 444 -13.64 13.99 -15.47
CA ASP A 444 -13.66 13.72 -14.04
C ASP A 444 -14.52 12.48 -13.71
N ASP A 445 -14.02 11.58 -12.86
CA ASP A 445 -14.73 10.37 -12.43
C ASP A 445 -16.14 10.66 -11.88
N ASP A 446 -16.32 11.82 -11.21
CA ASP A 446 -17.64 12.21 -10.71
C ASP A 446 -18.62 12.59 -11.82
N THR A 447 -18.11 13.02 -12.98
CA THR A 447 -18.92 13.27 -14.18
C THR A 447 -19.20 12.01 -15.00
N GLN A 448 -18.39 10.97 -14.83
CA GLN A 448 -18.52 9.67 -15.50
C GLN A 448 -19.39 8.66 -14.74
N ARG A 449 -19.79 8.94 -13.49
CA ARG A 449 -20.80 8.11 -12.78
C ARG A 449 -21.99 7.92 -13.72
N GLN A 450 -22.36 6.66 -14.01
CA GLN A 450 -23.52 6.37 -14.83
C GLN A 450 -24.68 7.24 -14.35
N LYS A 451 -25.24 8.06 -15.25
CA LYS A 451 -26.57 8.64 -15.02
C LYS A 451 -27.50 7.45 -14.81
N VAL A 452 -27.69 7.04 -13.57
CA VAL A 452 -28.77 6.12 -13.21
C VAL A 452 -30.03 6.79 -13.75
N LYS A 453 -30.72 6.12 -14.66
CA LYS A 453 -31.99 6.63 -15.17
C LYS A 453 -32.89 6.85 -13.94
N PRO A 454 -33.55 8.02 -13.79
CA PRO A 454 -34.53 8.17 -12.72
C PRO A 454 -35.63 7.12 -12.96
N GLY A 455 -35.69 6.09 -12.13
CA GLY A 455 -36.67 5.01 -12.30
C GLY A 455 -36.39 3.68 -11.61
N ASP A 456 -35.13 3.35 -11.28
CA ASP A 456 -34.79 2.03 -10.68
C ASP A 456 -34.39 2.07 -9.19
N GLU A 457 -34.63 3.20 -8.51
CA GLU A 457 -34.67 3.18 -7.04
C GLU A 457 -36.07 2.71 -6.62
N THR A 458 -36.18 1.44 -6.20
CA THR A 458 -37.23 1.06 -5.26
C THR A 458 -36.96 1.76 -3.94
N VAL A 459 -37.38 3.02 -3.87
CA VAL A 459 -37.50 3.79 -2.64
C VAL A 459 -38.43 3.00 -1.72
N PRO A 460 -37.99 2.49 -0.56
CA PRO A 460 -38.92 1.96 0.42
C PRO A 460 -39.83 3.10 0.87
N PRO A 461 -41.13 2.86 1.10
CA PRO A 461 -42.10 3.93 1.31
C PRO A 461 -41.63 4.84 2.43
N ALA A 462 -41.65 6.14 2.15
CA ALA A 462 -41.40 7.18 3.14
C ALA A 462 -42.25 6.89 4.38
N THR A 463 -41.59 6.53 5.48
CA THR A 463 -42.20 6.61 6.79
C THR A 463 -42.61 8.06 6.98
N THR A 464 -43.92 8.27 7.04
CA THR A 464 -44.58 9.51 7.42
C THR A 464 -43.79 10.15 8.57
N GLN A 465 -43.10 11.25 8.27
CA GLN A 465 -42.57 12.13 9.30
C GLN A 465 -43.78 12.62 10.11
N LEU A 466 -43.92 12.12 11.33
CA LEU A 466 -44.74 12.76 12.34
C LEU A 466 -44.21 14.18 12.51
N ALA A 467 -45.10 15.17 12.33
CA ALA A 467 -44.81 16.57 12.60
C ALA A 467 -44.20 16.73 14.00
N PRO A 468 -43.24 17.65 14.19
CA PRO A 468 -42.61 17.85 15.49
C PRO A 468 -43.67 18.30 16.50
N GLN A 469 -43.84 17.51 17.56
CA GLN A 469 -44.63 17.92 18.71
C GLN A 469 -43.95 19.12 19.38
N PRO A 470 -44.71 20.17 19.77
CA PRO A 470 -44.15 21.31 20.46
C PRO A 470 -43.63 20.89 21.85
N LEU A 471 -42.42 21.34 22.17
CA LEU A 471 -41.77 21.14 23.48
C LEU A 471 -42.66 21.68 24.62
N PRO A 472 -42.86 20.95 25.72
CA PRO A 472 -43.52 21.49 26.89
C PRO A 472 -42.63 22.53 27.55
N ALA A 473 -43.19 23.71 27.81
CA ALA A 473 -42.55 24.77 28.56
C ALA A 473 -42.19 24.28 29.97
N GLN A 474 -40.93 24.47 30.37
CA GLN A 474 -40.52 24.25 31.75
C GLN A 474 -41.05 25.38 32.64
N PRO A 475 -41.55 25.07 33.86
CA PRO A 475 -41.98 26.09 34.79
C PRO A 475 -40.76 26.82 35.36
N ILE A 476 -40.77 28.15 35.24
CA ILE A 476 -39.93 29.02 36.04
C ILE A 476 -40.56 29.05 37.44
N ALA A 477 -39.87 28.49 38.42
CA ALA A 477 -40.24 28.60 39.84
C ALA A 477 -39.64 29.89 40.43
N PRO A 478 -40.31 30.51 41.41
CA PRO A 478 -40.03 31.86 41.91
C PRO A 478 -38.74 31.99 42.73
#